data_AF-A0AAF0F4K0-F1
#
_entry.id   AF-A0AAF0F4K0-F1
#
_cell.length_a   1.000
_cell.length_b   1.000
_cell.length_c   1.000
_cell.angle_alpha   90.00
_cell.angle_beta   90.00
_cell.angle_gamma   90.00
#
_symmetry.space_group_name_H-M   'P 1'
#
loop_
_entity.id
_entity.type
_entity.pdbx_description
1 polymer ?
#
loop_
_entity_poly.entity_id
_entity_poly.type
_entity_poly.pdbx_seq_one_letter_code
_entity_poly.pdbx_strand_id
1 'polypeptide(L)'
;MTAWKALVFAAFAVNVLLSTANVDAKMMARSPYKLPDDGTMDILSRLEQKSHRVDRSGESHSTPTVPNGADLVSLPVGRDGAKIAAYWSNGVDDSTIQHAFIMMHGRFRNGAHYWKIMNNALKSARSSGAFPASKGAVVVAPEMYSAVLNKGQYDNQTLAWGAGNAWISGSVAVHPEGTNLTSMDALDAFVDYFSNSEMFPNMRNITLVGHGGGGQLMNRYASTGKDSTSKNIYVRYVVGDPSSSPYFTKHRPVTDTAIASKTTCPGYNTWRYGFYQFPGTLDSNMEPENYFARYVNRDIVNIVGLEDVDVNNGDQSCMAVLQGGHQRRQRNLSWWKYVNLLARSGDNLAGFPGNFSDLPDWSHTHNGKIKTRLAVVENASHNAEKIFSSSIGRSALFNDDNVEIGWRPAAWIRAERSAANGSSSATTTTSSARHSSASSPLSARTSTAAKSSSTHSAHRIHSSHHGHATHTSSHRHTTVMSL
;
A
#
# COMPACT_ATOMS: atom_id res chain seq x y z
N MET A 1 33.51 -32.79 -62.32
CA MET A 1 32.62 -31.61 -62.17
C MET A 1 32.06 -31.56 -60.74
N THR A 2 32.95 -31.51 -59.75
CA THR A 2 32.62 -31.86 -58.35
C THR A 2 33.47 -31.07 -57.35
N ALA A 3 33.69 -29.78 -57.63
CA ALA A 3 34.30 -28.85 -56.68
C ALA A 3 33.66 -27.45 -56.69
N TRP A 4 32.77 -27.15 -57.63
CA TRP A 4 32.16 -25.82 -57.77
C TRP A 4 30.76 -25.67 -57.16
N LYS A 5 30.13 -26.77 -56.69
CA LYS A 5 28.81 -26.72 -56.05
C LYS A 5 28.85 -26.62 -54.51
N ALA A 6 30.00 -26.91 -53.88
CA ALA A 6 30.15 -26.79 -52.42
C ALA A 6 30.49 -25.36 -51.95
N LEU A 7 31.17 -24.55 -52.78
CA LEU A 7 31.51 -23.17 -52.43
C LEU A 7 30.34 -22.19 -52.54
N VAL A 8 29.33 -22.49 -53.36
CA VAL A 8 28.17 -21.60 -53.55
C VAL A 8 27.15 -21.74 -52.41
N PHE A 9 27.06 -22.91 -51.76
CA PHE A 9 26.14 -23.12 -50.63
C PHE A 9 26.66 -22.59 -49.28
N ALA A 10 27.98 -22.61 -49.06
CA ALA A 10 28.57 -22.00 -47.86
C ALA A 10 28.49 -20.46 -47.88
N ALA A 11 28.61 -19.84 -49.05
CA ALA A 11 28.49 -18.38 -49.21
C ALA A 11 27.05 -17.86 -49.01
N PHE A 12 26.03 -18.68 -49.34
CA PHE A 12 24.63 -18.30 -49.16
C PHE A 12 24.15 -18.44 -47.70
N ALA A 13 24.62 -19.46 -46.97
CA ALA A 13 24.27 -19.64 -45.55
C ALA A 13 24.91 -18.57 -44.64
N VAL A 14 26.13 -18.13 -44.96
CA VAL A 14 26.82 -17.05 -44.20
C VAL A 14 26.20 -15.69 -44.48
N ASN A 15 25.73 -15.41 -45.71
CA ASN A 15 25.04 -14.16 -46.03
C ASN A 15 23.63 -14.05 -45.46
N VAL A 16 22.92 -15.17 -45.23
CA VAL A 16 21.59 -15.13 -44.59
C VAL A 16 21.70 -14.93 -43.08
N LEU A 17 22.71 -15.50 -42.41
CA LEU A 17 22.95 -15.26 -40.97
C LEU A 17 23.55 -13.88 -40.66
N LEU A 18 24.37 -13.31 -41.55
CA LEU A 18 24.87 -11.93 -41.42
C LEU A 18 23.81 -10.88 -41.80
N SER A 19 22.81 -11.24 -42.62
CA SER A 19 21.69 -10.37 -42.99
C SER A 19 20.68 -10.23 -41.83
N THR A 20 20.33 -11.32 -41.14
CA THR A 20 19.42 -11.24 -39.98
C THR A 20 20.06 -10.54 -38.78
N ALA A 21 21.37 -10.73 -38.55
CA ALA A 21 22.09 -10.05 -37.47
C ALA A 21 22.30 -8.54 -37.74
N ASN A 22 22.45 -8.12 -39.00
CA ASN A 22 22.59 -6.70 -39.35
C ASN A 22 21.27 -5.97 -39.57
N VAL A 23 20.16 -6.66 -39.85
CA VAL A 23 18.84 -6.02 -39.90
C VAL A 23 18.33 -5.69 -38.48
N ASP A 24 18.64 -6.52 -37.48
CA ASP A 24 18.37 -6.21 -36.07
C ASP A 24 19.25 -5.07 -35.53
N ALA A 25 20.50 -4.93 -35.99
CA ALA A 25 21.39 -3.83 -35.60
C ALA A 25 21.14 -2.52 -36.37
N LYS A 26 20.68 -2.56 -37.63
CA LYS A 26 20.37 -1.34 -38.41
C LYS A 26 18.94 -0.81 -38.24
N MET A 27 18.00 -1.60 -37.72
CA MET A 27 16.74 -1.02 -37.21
C MET A 27 16.93 -0.18 -35.94
N MET A 28 18.08 -0.29 -35.27
CA MET A 28 18.44 0.58 -34.14
C MET A 28 19.13 1.90 -34.52
N ALA A 29 19.33 2.18 -35.82
CA ALA A 29 20.07 3.36 -36.27
C ALA A 29 19.32 4.22 -37.30
N ARG A 30 17.98 4.21 -37.28
CA ARG A 30 17.17 5.25 -37.93
C ARG A 30 16.59 6.14 -36.85
N SER A 31 17.05 7.39 -36.87
CA SER A 31 16.66 8.55 -36.05
C SER A 31 15.65 8.21 -34.95
N PRO A 32 16.06 8.17 -33.66
CA PRO A 32 15.07 8.03 -32.62
C PRO A 32 14.13 9.22 -32.77
N TYR A 33 12.83 8.96 -32.84
CA TYR A 33 11.89 9.93 -32.30
C TYR A 33 12.41 10.19 -30.87
N LYS A 34 13.09 11.33 -30.70
CA LYS A 34 13.36 11.92 -29.38
C LYS A 34 11.98 12.17 -28.82
N LEU A 35 11.44 11.20 -28.09
CA LEU A 35 10.44 11.50 -27.09
C LEU A 35 11.10 12.54 -26.18
N PRO A 36 10.49 13.72 -26.02
CA PRO A 36 11.14 14.79 -25.29
C PRO A 36 11.54 14.30 -23.90
N ASP A 37 12.78 14.58 -23.53
CA ASP A 37 13.31 14.38 -22.17
C ASP A 37 12.80 15.51 -21.27
N ASP A 38 11.50 15.77 -21.33
CA ASP A 38 10.83 16.91 -20.68
C ASP A 38 10.46 16.65 -19.21
N GLY A 39 10.81 15.47 -18.69
CA GLY A 39 10.53 15.08 -17.30
C GLY A 39 9.09 14.61 -17.05
N THR A 40 8.24 14.48 -18.06
CA THR A 40 6.81 14.13 -17.87
C THR A 40 6.55 12.64 -17.64
N MET A 41 7.36 11.75 -18.24
CA MET A 41 7.21 10.29 -18.14
C MET A 41 8.19 9.66 -17.14
N ASP A 42 7.69 8.81 -16.24
CA ASP A 42 8.54 8.11 -15.28
C ASP A 42 9.40 7.00 -15.92
N ILE A 43 10.42 6.54 -15.19
CA ILE A 43 11.37 5.52 -15.66
C ILE A 43 10.69 4.24 -16.16
N LEU A 44 9.62 3.76 -15.51
CA LEU A 44 8.96 2.52 -15.91
C LEU A 44 8.15 2.73 -17.19
N SER A 45 7.39 3.83 -17.26
CA SER A 45 6.66 4.21 -18.49
C SER A 45 7.59 4.33 -19.69
N ARG A 46 8.79 4.91 -19.52
CA ARG A 46 9.81 4.97 -20.58
C ARG A 46 10.30 3.59 -21.02
N LEU A 47 10.45 2.64 -20.09
CA LEU A 47 10.87 1.27 -20.41
C LEU A 47 9.76 0.49 -21.12
N GLU A 48 8.51 0.64 -20.69
CA GLU A 48 7.33 0.04 -21.34
C GLU A 48 7.19 0.53 -22.78
N GLN A 49 7.35 1.84 -23.00
CA GLN A 49 7.28 2.44 -24.33
C GLN A 49 8.42 1.95 -25.23
N LYS A 50 9.67 1.95 -24.73
CA LYS A 50 10.84 1.45 -25.51
C LYS A 50 10.70 -0.03 -25.87
N SER A 51 10.18 -0.85 -24.95
CA SER A 51 10.02 -2.29 -25.16
C SER A 51 8.76 -2.67 -25.95
N HIS A 52 7.86 -1.70 -26.23
CA HIS A 52 6.53 -1.93 -26.79
C HIS A 52 5.68 -2.89 -25.93
N ARG A 53 5.99 -3.02 -24.64
CA ARG A 53 5.29 -3.87 -23.66
C ARG A 53 4.53 -2.99 -22.67
N VAL A 54 3.49 -2.33 -23.16
CA VAL A 54 2.56 -1.59 -22.29
C VAL A 54 1.76 -2.61 -21.48
N ASP A 55 1.58 -2.36 -20.17
CA ASP A 55 0.66 -3.16 -19.36
C ASP A 55 -0.76 -3.02 -19.90
N ARG A 56 -1.31 -4.11 -20.45
CA ARG A 56 -2.68 -4.20 -21.00
C ARG A 56 -3.67 -4.83 -20.01
N SER A 57 -3.24 -5.10 -18.78
CA SER A 57 -4.12 -5.59 -17.73
C SER A 57 -5.35 -4.71 -17.61
N GLY A 58 -6.56 -5.24 -17.61
CA GLY A 58 -7.77 -4.43 -17.47
C GLY A 58 -8.18 -3.63 -18.72
N GLU A 59 -7.60 -3.85 -19.91
CA GLU A 59 -7.97 -3.18 -21.18
C GLU A 59 -9.45 -3.31 -21.57
N SER A 60 -10.19 -4.29 -21.05
CA SER A 60 -11.59 -4.60 -21.40
C SER A 60 -12.63 -3.62 -20.84
N HIS A 61 -12.33 -2.32 -20.80
CA HIS A 61 -13.26 -1.34 -20.24
C HIS A 61 -14.44 -1.11 -21.20
N SER A 62 -15.62 -1.59 -20.79
CA SER A 62 -16.92 -1.17 -21.35
C SER A 62 -17.36 0.16 -20.75
N THR A 63 -18.48 0.73 -21.22
CA THR A 63 -19.12 1.90 -20.60
C THR A 63 -19.08 1.79 -19.07
N PRO A 64 -18.58 2.84 -18.37
CA PRO A 64 -18.45 2.83 -16.92
C PRO A 64 -19.76 2.40 -16.24
N THR A 65 -19.69 1.37 -15.40
CA THR A 65 -20.84 0.90 -14.62
C THR A 65 -20.82 1.57 -13.26
N VAL A 66 -21.86 2.35 -12.96
CA VAL A 66 -21.98 3.06 -11.68
C VAL A 66 -22.61 2.13 -10.63
N PRO A 67 -21.94 1.87 -9.49
CA PRO A 67 -22.52 1.07 -8.41
C PRO A 67 -23.75 1.72 -7.77
N ASN A 68 -24.67 0.90 -7.25
CA ASN A 68 -25.80 1.40 -6.47
C ASN A 68 -25.32 2.24 -5.26
N GLY A 69 -25.89 3.44 -5.11
CA GLY A 69 -25.51 4.39 -4.07
C GLY A 69 -24.35 5.30 -4.45
N ALA A 70 -23.90 5.27 -5.71
CA ALA A 70 -22.91 6.17 -6.25
C ALA A 70 -23.42 6.87 -7.51
N ASP A 71 -22.83 8.02 -7.81
CA ASP A 71 -22.87 8.69 -9.11
C ASP A 71 -21.45 8.72 -9.71
N LEU A 72 -21.34 8.79 -11.04
CA LEU A 72 -20.06 9.10 -11.69
C LEU A 72 -20.01 10.60 -11.97
N VAL A 73 -19.20 11.32 -11.20
CA VAL A 73 -19.09 12.78 -11.25
C VAL A 73 -17.72 13.21 -11.75
N SER A 74 -17.57 14.49 -12.06
CA SER A 74 -16.28 15.10 -12.39
C SER A 74 -15.93 16.18 -11.37
N LEU A 75 -14.73 16.11 -10.81
CA LEU A 75 -14.16 17.15 -9.94
C LEU A 75 -13.16 17.98 -10.76
N PRO A 76 -13.27 19.33 -10.79
CA PRO A 76 -12.27 20.18 -11.41
C PRO A 76 -10.88 20.00 -10.78
N VAL A 77 -9.83 20.02 -11.60
CA VAL A 77 -8.43 19.95 -11.19
C VAL A 77 -7.66 21.11 -11.81
N GLY A 78 -6.94 21.87 -10.98
CA GLY A 78 -6.25 23.07 -11.44
C GLY A 78 -7.22 24.20 -11.83
N ARG A 79 -6.78 25.09 -12.73
CA ARG A 79 -7.53 26.29 -13.15
C ARG A 79 -7.99 26.26 -14.61
N ASP A 80 -7.45 25.36 -15.41
CA ASP A 80 -7.59 25.37 -16.87
C ASP A 80 -8.76 24.49 -17.37
N GLY A 81 -9.75 24.23 -16.51
CA GLY A 81 -10.95 23.46 -16.84
C GLY A 81 -10.74 21.95 -16.95
N ALA A 82 -9.54 21.43 -16.67
CA ALA A 82 -9.31 20.00 -16.54
C ALA A 82 -10.08 19.42 -15.35
N LYS A 83 -10.43 18.14 -15.43
CA LYS A 83 -11.23 17.47 -14.39
C LYS A 83 -10.84 16.01 -14.22
N ILE A 84 -11.12 15.44 -13.04
CA ILE A 84 -10.95 14.03 -12.75
C ILE A 84 -12.31 13.38 -12.51
N ALA A 85 -12.56 12.23 -13.11
CA ALA A 85 -13.78 11.47 -12.85
C ALA A 85 -13.68 10.72 -11.51
N ALA A 86 -14.80 10.58 -10.81
CA ALA A 86 -14.87 9.81 -9.58
C ALA A 86 -16.24 9.17 -9.38
N TYR A 87 -16.23 7.94 -8.86
CA TYR A 87 -17.42 7.33 -8.28
C TYR A 87 -17.63 7.95 -6.90
N TRP A 88 -18.79 8.55 -6.68
CA TRP A 88 -19.05 9.41 -5.52
C TRP A 88 -20.36 9.01 -4.86
N SER A 89 -20.39 8.93 -3.53
CA SER A 89 -21.62 8.52 -2.82
C SER A 89 -22.77 9.49 -3.09
N ASN A 90 -23.92 8.99 -3.53
CA ASN A 90 -25.07 9.83 -3.81
C ASN A 90 -26.00 9.97 -2.59
N GLY A 91 -26.88 10.96 -2.63
CA GLY A 91 -27.87 11.19 -1.56
C GLY A 91 -27.26 11.56 -0.19
N VAL A 92 -26.03 12.07 -0.17
CA VAL A 92 -25.36 12.57 1.04
C VAL A 92 -25.48 14.09 1.07
N ASP A 93 -25.98 14.65 2.17
CA ASP A 93 -25.98 16.10 2.39
C ASP A 93 -24.56 16.55 2.80
N ASP A 94 -23.93 17.34 1.94
CA ASP A 94 -22.57 17.87 2.12
C ASP A 94 -22.38 18.55 3.48
N SER A 95 -23.41 19.26 3.97
CA SER A 95 -23.34 19.97 5.24
C SER A 95 -23.21 19.04 6.46
N THR A 96 -23.61 17.77 6.31
CA THR A 96 -23.56 16.76 7.38
C THR A 96 -22.26 15.97 7.41
N ILE A 97 -21.45 16.04 6.35
CA ILE A 97 -20.25 15.21 6.21
C ILE A 97 -19.19 15.64 7.22
N GLN A 98 -18.71 14.67 7.99
CA GLN A 98 -17.61 14.82 8.95
C GLN A 98 -16.35 14.05 8.50
N HIS A 99 -16.50 13.07 7.62
CA HIS A 99 -15.42 12.19 7.18
C HIS A 99 -15.53 11.84 5.69
N ALA A 100 -14.53 12.24 4.90
CA ALA A 100 -14.38 11.80 3.51
C ALA A 100 -13.40 10.63 3.39
N PHE A 101 -13.80 9.56 2.71
CA PHE A 101 -12.95 8.44 2.35
C PHE A 101 -12.69 8.45 0.84
N ILE A 102 -11.43 8.60 0.44
CA ILE A 102 -11.02 8.66 -0.97
C ILE A 102 -10.20 7.40 -1.27
N MET A 103 -10.77 6.44 -1.97
CA MET A 103 -10.15 5.12 -2.21
C MET A 103 -9.67 4.94 -3.65
N MET A 104 -8.36 4.85 -3.80
CA MET A 104 -7.65 4.66 -5.06
C MET A 104 -7.62 3.19 -5.48
N HIS A 105 -8.07 2.93 -6.70
CA HIS A 105 -8.03 1.61 -7.32
C HIS A 105 -6.61 1.13 -7.64
N GLY A 106 -6.48 -0.16 -7.95
CA GLY A 106 -5.22 -0.76 -8.39
C GLY A 106 -4.92 -0.54 -9.88
N ARG A 107 -3.95 -1.30 -10.41
CA ARG A 107 -3.50 -1.23 -11.81
C ARG A 107 -4.57 -1.57 -12.86
N PHE A 108 -5.74 -2.04 -12.45
CA PHE A 108 -6.84 -2.46 -13.32
C PHE A 108 -7.86 -1.36 -13.58
N ARG A 109 -7.67 -0.14 -13.04
CA ARG A 109 -8.56 1.02 -13.29
C ARG A 109 -10.04 0.67 -13.07
N ASN A 110 -10.32 0.15 -11.88
CA ASN A 110 -11.64 -0.34 -11.51
C ASN A 110 -12.17 0.43 -10.31
N GLY A 111 -12.26 1.77 -10.43
CA GLY A 111 -12.74 2.67 -9.38
C GLY A 111 -14.12 2.28 -8.85
N ALA A 112 -15.03 1.84 -9.72
CA ALA A 112 -16.35 1.33 -9.31
C ALA A 112 -16.25 0.16 -8.30
N HIS A 113 -15.29 -0.75 -8.51
CA HIS A 113 -15.05 -1.87 -7.60
C HIS A 113 -14.45 -1.40 -6.27
N TYR A 114 -13.49 -0.47 -6.31
CA TYR A 114 -12.87 0.07 -5.11
C TYR A 114 -13.82 0.95 -4.29
N TRP A 115 -14.73 1.68 -4.95
CA TRP A 115 -15.84 2.34 -4.27
C TRP A 115 -16.71 1.36 -3.49
N LYS A 116 -17.07 0.21 -4.11
CA LYS A 116 -17.83 -0.85 -3.43
C LYS A 116 -17.09 -1.42 -2.23
N ILE A 117 -15.78 -1.64 -2.32
CA ILE A 117 -14.96 -2.11 -1.19
C ILE A 117 -15.04 -1.13 -0.02
N MET A 118 -14.80 0.16 -0.26
CA MET A 118 -14.86 1.17 0.80
C MET A 118 -16.27 1.33 1.38
N ASN A 119 -17.30 1.33 0.53
CA ASN A 119 -18.68 1.43 0.96
C ASN A 119 -19.11 0.20 1.79
N ASN A 120 -18.68 -1.01 1.41
CA ASN A 120 -18.92 -2.22 2.19
C ASN A 120 -18.21 -2.17 3.56
N ALA A 121 -16.97 -1.66 3.60
CA ALA A 121 -16.25 -1.44 4.86
C ALA A 121 -16.97 -0.43 5.76
N LEU A 122 -17.48 0.68 5.21
CA LEU A 122 -18.27 1.68 5.94
C LEU A 122 -19.58 1.09 6.48
N LYS A 123 -20.32 0.34 5.66
CA LYS A 123 -21.55 -0.37 6.10
C LYS A 123 -21.27 -1.36 7.22
N SER A 124 -20.18 -2.13 7.10
CA SER A 124 -19.74 -3.06 8.14
C SER A 124 -19.37 -2.32 9.44
N ALA A 125 -18.63 -1.22 9.34
CA ALA A 125 -18.29 -0.39 10.51
C ALA A 125 -19.53 0.18 11.20
N ARG A 126 -20.49 0.71 10.43
CA ARG A 126 -21.79 1.17 10.93
C ARG A 126 -22.58 0.06 11.63
N SER A 127 -22.65 -1.11 11.02
CA SER A 127 -23.36 -2.27 11.59
C SER A 127 -22.72 -2.76 12.90
N SER A 128 -21.41 -2.67 13.02
CA SER A 128 -20.68 -3.04 14.24
C SER A 128 -20.60 -1.95 15.32
N GLY A 129 -21.13 -0.74 15.04
CA GLY A 129 -21.01 0.42 15.93
C GLY A 129 -19.64 1.12 15.93
N ALA A 130 -18.64 0.59 15.22
CA ALA A 130 -17.31 1.18 15.09
C ALA A 130 -17.30 2.54 14.36
N PHE A 131 -18.33 2.82 13.56
CA PHE A 131 -18.54 4.12 12.93
C PHE A 131 -20.02 4.51 13.05
N PRO A 132 -20.41 5.34 14.03
CA PRO A 132 -21.82 5.59 14.31
C PRO A 132 -22.50 6.35 13.16
N ALA A 133 -23.79 6.09 12.94
CA ALA A 133 -24.57 6.74 11.87
C ALA A 133 -24.65 8.27 12.02
N SER A 134 -24.46 8.80 13.23
CA SER A 134 -24.39 10.24 13.52
C SER A 134 -23.13 10.92 12.95
N LYS A 135 -22.08 10.15 12.60
CA LYS A 135 -20.89 10.66 11.91
C LYS A 135 -21.16 10.60 10.41
N GLY A 136 -21.51 11.75 9.82
CA GLY A 136 -21.74 11.87 8.38
C GLY A 136 -20.47 11.51 7.60
N ALA A 137 -20.60 10.71 6.53
CA ALA A 137 -19.47 10.24 5.76
C ALA A 137 -19.79 10.11 4.28
N VAL A 138 -18.77 10.32 3.46
CA VAL A 138 -18.81 10.17 2.01
C VAL A 138 -17.68 9.27 1.54
N VAL A 139 -17.99 8.38 0.60
CA VAL A 139 -17.01 7.55 -0.09
C VAL A 139 -16.86 8.04 -1.52
N VAL A 140 -15.61 8.26 -1.93
CA VAL A 140 -15.20 8.65 -3.26
C VAL A 140 -14.13 7.69 -3.77
N ALA A 141 -14.20 7.30 -5.04
CA ALA A 141 -13.15 6.53 -5.71
C ALA A 141 -12.82 7.20 -7.04
N PRO A 142 -11.71 7.96 -7.11
CA PRO A 142 -11.25 8.57 -8.36
C PRO A 142 -10.94 7.51 -9.41
N GLU A 143 -11.24 7.81 -10.68
CA GLU A 143 -11.00 6.94 -11.83
C GLU A 143 -9.81 7.48 -12.64
N MET A 144 -8.64 6.85 -12.50
CA MET A 144 -7.39 7.26 -13.14
C MET A 144 -7.29 6.66 -14.54
N TYR A 145 -7.95 7.29 -15.51
CA TYR A 145 -8.01 6.79 -16.89
C TYR A 145 -6.64 6.68 -17.55
N SER A 146 -6.47 5.64 -18.38
CA SER A 146 -5.39 5.56 -19.36
C SER A 146 -5.86 6.11 -20.69
N ALA A 147 -5.06 6.98 -21.31
CA ALA A 147 -5.32 7.51 -22.64
C ALA A 147 -5.28 6.43 -23.74
N VAL A 148 -4.68 5.27 -23.44
CA VAL A 148 -4.63 4.12 -24.34
C VAL A 148 -5.77 3.14 -24.03
N LEU A 149 -5.89 2.69 -22.78
CA LEU A 149 -6.79 1.59 -22.40
C LEU A 149 -8.23 2.03 -22.12
N ASN A 150 -8.48 3.33 -21.89
CA ASN A 150 -9.81 3.89 -21.63
C ASN A 150 -10.25 4.86 -22.73
N LYS A 151 -9.68 4.74 -23.94
CA LYS A 151 -10.00 5.63 -25.06
C LYS A 151 -11.51 5.64 -25.31
N GLY A 152 -12.10 6.84 -25.35
CA GLY A 152 -13.54 7.04 -25.58
C GLY A 152 -14.41 6.93 -24.32
N GLN A 153 -13.83 6.70 -23.14
CA GLN A 153 -14.56 6.67 -21.86
C GLN A 153 -14.54 8.00 -21.09
N TYR A 154 -13.80 8.97 -21.61
CA TYR A 154 -13.57 10.26 -21.00
C TYR A 154 -13.65 11.34 -22.07
N ASP A 155 -14.05 12.56 -21.69
CA ASP A 155 -14.20 13.69 -22.60
C ASP A 155 -12.90 14.51 -22.74
N ASN A 156 -12.95 15.57 -23.56
CA ASN A 156 -11.80 16.42 -23.89
C ASN A 156 -11.22 17.25 -22.71
N GLN A 157 -11.86 17.23 -21.55
CA GLN A 157 -11.38 17.92 -20.34
C GLN A 157 -10.94 16.96 -19.23
N THR A 158 -11.21 15.67 -19.38
CA THR A 158 -10.96 14.69 -18.32
C THR A 158 -9.50 14.22 -18.32
N LEU A 159 -8.85 14.25 -17.16
CA LEU A 159 -7.47 13.80 -17.01
C LEU A 159 -7.32 12.33 -17.39
N ALA A 160 -6.34 12.04 -18.24
CA ALA A 160 -5.93 10.68 -18.58
C ALA A 160 -4.41 10.58 -18.75
N TRP A 161 -3.84 9.46 -18.33
CA TRP A 161 -2.40 9.22 -18.31
C TRP A 161 -1.96 8.31 -19.46
N GLY A 162 -0.75 8.53 -19.98
CA GLY A 162 -0.24 7.87 -21.18
C GLY A 162 -0.09 6.36 -21.05
N ALA A 163 1.13 5.87 -20.76
CA ALA A 163 1.38 4.45 -20.52
C ALA A 163 0.33 3.88 -19.54
N GLY A 164 -0.03 2.60 -19.68
CA GLY A 164 -1.24 2.01 -19.09
C GLY A 164 -1.46 2.33 -17.60
N ASN A 165 -0.37 2.55 -16.86
CA ASN A 165 -0.39 2.87 -15.43
C ASN A 165 0.53 4.04 -15.02
N ALA A 166 0.81 5.00 -15.92
CA ALA A 166 1.69 6.14 -15.61
C ALA A 166 1.18 6.98 -14.41
N TRP A 167 -0.14 7.06 -14.20
CA TRP A 167 -0.73 7.71 -13.02
C TRP A 167 -0.23 7.16 -11.69
N ILE A 168 0.19 5.89 -11.63
CA ILE A 168 0.65 5.28 -10.36
C ILE A 168 1.91 6.01 -9.86
N SER A 169 2.76 6.53 -10.75
CA SER A 169 4.04 7.16 -10.39
C SER A 169 3.91 8.60 -9.89
N GLY A 170 2.74 9.22 -10.03
CA GLY A 170 2.63 10.68 -9.89
C GLY A 170 2.94 11.45 -11.18
N SER A 171 3.02 10.78 -12.34
CA SER A 171 3.35 11.44 -13.60
C SER A 171 2.30 12.46 -14.04
N VAL A 172 2.74 13.36 -14.92
CA VAL A 172 1.90 14.31 -15.66
C VAL A 172 0.92 13.53 -16.56
N ALA A 173 -0.33 13.97 -16.61
CA ALA A 173 -1.34 13.45 -17.50
C ALA A 173 -1.00 13.85 -18.95
N VAL A 174 -1.41 13.03 -19.92
CA VAL A 174 -1.23 13.36 -21.35
C VAL A 174 -2.49 13.99 -21.96
N HIS A 175 -3.54 14.10 -21.15
CA HIS A 175 -4.82 14.64 -21.54
C HIS A 175 -5.42 15.45 -20.39
N PRO A 176 -6.05 16.62 -20.63
CA PRO A 176 -6.10 17.33 -21.92
C PRO A 176 -4.71 17.64 -22.48
N GLU A 177 -4.58 17.74 -23.80
CA GLU A 177 -3.28 17.99 -24.43
C GLU A 177 -2.63 19.28 -23.89
N GLY A 178 -1.34 19.21 -23.57
CA GLY A 178 -0.60 20.34 -23.00
C GLY A 178 -0.81 20.58 -21.50
N THR A 179 -1.58 19.75 -20.81
CA THR A 179 -1.70 19.83 -19.35
C THR A 179 -0.37 19.53 -18.65
N ASN A 180 -0.11 20.21 -17.54
CA ASN A 180 0.99 19.92 -16.62
C ASN A 180 0.50 19.23 -15.32
N LEU A 181 -0.79 18.88 -15.26
CA LEU A 181 -1.41 18.29 -14.07
C LEU A 181 -1.01 16.83 -13.93
N THR A 182 -0.67 16.45 -12.69
CA THR A 182 -0.26 15.11 -12.29
C THR A 182 -1.38 14.36 -11.59
N SER A 183 -1.19 13.07 -11.35
CA SER A 183 -2.09 12.32 -10.45
C SER A 183 -1.97 12.75 -8.99
N MET A 184 -0.91 13.48 -8.62
CA MET A 184 -0.80 14.12 -7.30
C MET A 184 -1.73 15.34 -7.23
N ASP A 185 -1.76 16.16 -8.29
CA ASP A 185 -2.63 17.34 -8.37
C ASP A 185 -4.11 16.94 -8.36
N ALA A 186 -4.44 15.79 -8.96
CA ALA A 186 -5.77 15.21 -8.86
C ALA A 186 -6.13 14.85 -7.41
N LEU A 187 -5.21 14.28 -6.61
CA LEU A 187 -5.44 14.01 -5.19
C LEU A 187 -5.53 15.30 -4.37
N ASP A 188 -4.71 16.29 -4.68
CA ASP A 188 -4.75 17.63 -4.08
C ASP A 188 -6.13 18.28 -4.28
N ALA A 189 -6.73 18.15 -5.46
CA ALA A 189 -8.07 18.67 -5.73
C ALA A 189 -9.13 18.05 -4.81
N PHE A 190 -9.09 16.74 -4.54
CA PHE A 190 -10.02 16.11 -3.58
C PHE A 190 -9.79 16.61 -2.16
N VAL A 191 -8.52 16.73 -1.73
CA VAL A 191 -8.19 17.25 -0.39
C VAL A 191 -8.69 18.69 -0.25
N ASP A 192 -8.45 19.54 -1.23
CA ASP A 192 -8.91 20.94 -1.22
C ASP A 192 -10.43 21.05 -1.24
N TYR A 193 -11.10 20.24 -2.08
CA TYR A 193 -12.56 20.23 -2.20
C TYR A 193 -13.21 19.89 -0.86
N PHE A 194 -12.80 18.81 -0.22
CA PHE A 194 -13.31 18.43 1.10
C PHE A 194 -12.82 19.35 2.23
N SER A 195 -11.79 20.17 1.97
CA SER A 195 -11.32 21.17 2.93
C SER A 195 -12.09 22.50 2.87
N ASN A 196 -13.00 22.68 1.91
CA ASN A 196 -13.84 23.86 1.82
C ASN A 196 -14.89 23.88 2.96
N SER A 197 -14.68 24.74 3.95
CA SER A 197 -15.57 24.86 5.12
C SER A 197 -16.93 25.49 4.82
N GLU A 198 -17.09 26.19 3.69
CA GLU A 198 -18.41 26.72 3.29
C GLU A 198 -19.30 25.59 2.78
N MET A 199 -18.73 24.62 2.06
CA MET A 199 -19.44 23.46 1.54
C MET A 199 -19.54 22.33 2.58
N PHE A 200 -18.47 22.09 3.34
CA PHE A 200 -18.37 21.02 4.35
C PHE A 200 -18.09 21.58 5.76
N PRO A 201 -19.01 22.33 6.38
CA PRO A 201 -18.79 22.99 7.68
C PRO A 201 -18.46 22.01 8.81
N ASN A 202 -18.92 20.77 8.70
CA ASN A 202 -18.69 19.71 9.69
C ASN A 202 -17.49 18.82 9.39
N MET A 203 -16.75 19.04 8.29
CA MET A 203 -15.60 18.20 7.94
C MET A 203 -14.56 18.21 9.06
N ARG A 204 -14.10 17.01 9.44
CA ARG A 204 -13.01 16.83 10.41
C ARG A 204 -11.93 15.88 9.91
N ASN A 205 -12.28 14.93 9.05
CA ASN A 205 -11.37 13.85 8.65
C ASN A 205 -11.39 13.61 7.14
N ILE A 206 -10.21 13.51 6.55
CA ILE A 206 -10.02 13.00 5.19
C ILE A 206 -9.12 11.77 5.29
N THR A 207 -9.61 10.62 4.83
CA THR A 207 -8.82 9.39 4.77
C THR A 207 -8.62 8.98 3.32
N LEU A 208 -7.37 9.10 2.89
CA LEU A 208 -6.89 8.73 1.57
C LEU A 208 -6.41 7.27 1.63
N VAL A 209 -7.00 6.40 0.84
CA VAL A 209 -6.76 4.94 0.87
C VAL A 209 -6.29 4.50 -0.49
N GLY A 210 -5.31 3.60 -0.57
CA GLY A 210 -4.95 2.95 -1.83
C GLY A 210 -4.50 1.53 -1.60
N HIS A 211 -4.77 0.64 -2.56
CA HIS A 211 -4.23 -0.73 -2.55
C HIS A 211 -3.59 -1.11 -3.89
N GLY A 212 -2.48 -1.84 -3.84
CA GLY A 212 -1.70 -2.25 -5.01
C GLY A 212 -1.19 -1.06 -5.81
N GLY A 213 -1.73 -0.83 -7.01
CA GLY A 213 -1.44 0.38 -7.80
C GLY A 213 -1.81 1.67 -7.05
N GLY A 214 -3.01 1.74 -6.49
CA GLY A 214 -3.43 2.87 -5.66
C GLY A 214 -2.55 3.02 -4.41
N GLY A 215 -2.09 1.92 -3.83
CA GLY A 215 -1.16 1.94 -2.70
C GLY A 215 0.21 2.51 -3.08
N GLN A 216 0.69 2.22 -4.28
CA GLN A 216 1.92 2.80 -4.82
C GLN A 216 1.80 4.32 -5.02
N LEU A 217 0.69 4.80 -5.59
CA LEU A 217 0.43 6.23 -5.70
C LEU A 217 0.32 6.86 -4.31
N MET A 218 -0.46 6.24 -3.41
CA MET A 218 -0.69 6.75 -2.07
C MET A 218 0.59 6.88 -1.24
N ASN A 219 1.52 5.91 -1.35
CA ASN A 219 2.80 6.01 -0.65
C ASN A 219 3.64 7.19 -1.15
N ARG A 220 3.57 7.46 -2.46
CA ARG A 220 4.25 8.61 -3.08
C ARG A 220 3.60 9.92 -2.69
N TYR A 221 2.28 10.00 -2.73
CA TYR A 221 1.53 11.19 -2.32
C TYR A 221 1.72 11.50 -0.83
N ALA A 222 1.71 10.48 0.03
CA ALA A 222 2.02 10.63 1.45
C ALA A 222 3.46 11.14 1.70
N SER A 223 4.40 10.90 0.77
CA SER A 223 5.74 11.50 0.82
C SER A 223 5.77 12.92 0.28
N THR A 224 5.14 13.19 -0.87
CA THR A 224 5.43 14.40 -1.67
C THR A 224 4.28 15.39 -1.77
N GLY A 225 3.02 14.94 -1.66
CA GLY A 225 1.84 15.80 -1.76
C GLY A 225 1.84 16.92 -0.73
N LYS A 226 1.07 17.98 -0.97
CA LYS A 226 0.91 19.07 0.02
C LYS A 226 0.07 18.60 1.22
N ASP A 227 0.11 19.39 2.29
CA ASP A 227 -0.82 19.23 3.41
C ASP A 227 -2.15 19.92 3.09
N SER A 228 -3.23 19.54 3.79
CA SER A 228 -4.49 20.29 3.69
C SER A 228 -4.27 21.75 4.06
N THR A 229 -4.92 22.64 3.31
CA THR A 229 -4.96 24.08 3.59
C THR A 229 -5.68 24.39 4.90
N SER A 230 -6.60 23.51 5.33
CA SER A 230 -7.32 23.63 6.60
C SER A 230 -6.55 22.96 7.74
N LYS A 231 -6.23 23.73 8.78
CA LYS A 231 -5.59 23.21 10.00
C LYS A 231 -6.53 22.43 10.91
N ASN A 232 -7.84 22.50 10.65
CA ASN A 232 -8.87 21.81 11.44
C ASN A 232 -9.24 20.43 10.90
N ILE A 233 -8.61 20.01 9.79
CA ILE A 233 -8.89 18.73 9.15
C ILE A 233 -7.71 17.79 9.37
N TYR A 234 -8.03 16.63 9.91
CA TYR A 234 -7.10 15.53 10.05
C TYR A 234 -7.03 14.73 8.76
N VAL A 235 -5.82 14.54 8.23
CA VAL A 235 -5.57 13.75 7.02
C VAL A 235 -4.82 12.48 7.37
N ARG A 236 -5.42 11.33 7.05
CA ARG A 236 -4.80 10.00 7.16
C ARG A 236 -4.52 9.42 5.78
N TYR A 237 -3.37 8.78 5.64
CA TYR A 237 -2.98 8.02 4.45
C TYR A 237 -2.94 6.52 4.79
N VAL A 238 -3.72 5.70 4.09
CA VAL A 238 -3.71 4.24 4.24
C VAL A 238 -3.09 3.62 2.97
N VAL A 239 -1.91 3.04 3.15
CA VAL A 239 -1.05 2.54 2.07
C VAL A 239 -1.08 1.01 2.07
N GLY A 240 -1.89 0.42 1.19
CA GLY A 240 -2.10 -1.02 1.09
C GLY A 240 -1.26 -1.71 0.02
N ASP A 241 -0.44 -2.68 0.41
CA ASP A 241 0.35 -3.56 -0.47
C ASP A 241 0.93 -2.91 -1.75
N PRO A 242 1.61 -1.75 -1.69
CA PRO A 242 2.32 -1.23 -2.84
C PRO A 242 3.38 -2.24 -3.31
N SER A 243 3.51 -2.43 -4.63
CA SER A 243 4.63 -3.22 -5.17
C SER A 243 5.95 -2.45 -5.20
N SER A 244 5.95 -1.13 -4.99
CA SER A 244 7.17 -0.33 -4.85
C SER A 244 6.94 0.93 -4.02
N SER A 245 7.96 1.32 -3.26
CA SER A 245 7.98 2.52 -2.42
C SER A 245 9.03 3.54 -2.92
N PRO A 246 8.83 4.84 -2.64
CA PRO A 246 9.81 5.88 -3.00
C PRO A 246 10.92 5.96 -1.95
N TYR A 247 12.01 5.18 -2.13
CA TYR A 247 13.12 5.21 -1.17
C TYR A 247 13.80 6.58 -1.15
N PHE A 248 13.86 7.20 0.03
CA PHE A 248 14.47 8.52 0.25
C PHE A 248 16.00 8.52 0.12
N THR A 249 16.63 7.35 0.15
CA THR A 249 18.08 7.16 -0.01
C THR A 249 18.40 6.12 -1.08
N LYS A 250 19.68 6.01 -1.44
CA LYS A 250 20.21 5.00 -2.38
C LYS A 250 20.33 3.59 -1.78
N HIS A 251 19.99 3.38 -0.51
CA HIS A 251 20.09 2.07 0.15
C HIS A 251 18.96 1.14 -0.28
N ARG A 252 19.26 -0.15 -0.45
CA ARG A 252 18.29 -1.17 -0.87
C ARG A 252 18.51 -2.43 -0.02
N PRO A 253 17.43 -3.10 0.44
CA PRO A 253 17.51 -4.23 1.37
C PRO A 253 18.11 -5.51 0.79
N VAL A 254 18.09 -5.66 -0.54
CA VAL A 254 18.61 -6.86 -1.24
C VAL A 254 20.12 -6.72 -1.43
N THR A 255 20.86 -7.69 -0.91
CA THR A 255 22.33 -7.79 -1.03
C THR A 255 22.77 -9.00 -1.86
N ASP A 256 21.90 -10.00 -2.03
CA ASP A 256 22.14 -11.13 -2.92
C ASP A 256 22.00 -10.68 -4.39
N THR A 257 23.14 -10.65 -5.08
CA THR A 257 23.24 -10.23 -6.48
C THR A 257 22.58 -11.21 -7.44
N ALA A 258 22.32 -12.46 -7.02
CA ALA A 258 21.54 -13.42 -7.81
C ALA A 258 20.05 -13.07 -7.86
N ILE A 259 19.54 -12.34 -6.86
CA ILE A 259 18.16 -11.85 -6.84
C ILE A 259 18.08 -10.54 -7.64
N ALA A 260 18.90 -9.54 -7.29
CA ALA A 260 19.02 -8.29 -8.02
C ALA A 260 20.29 -7.54 -7.62
N SER A 261 20.83 -6.73 -8.54
CA SER A 261 22.03 -5.92 -8.30
C SER A 261 21.82 -4.47 -8.72
N LYS A 262 22.33 -3.52 -7.92
CA LYS A 262 22.35 -2.10 -8.28
C LYS A 262 23.19 -1.85 -9.54
N THR A 263 24.26 -2.64 -9.74
CA THR A 263 25.16 -2.52 -10.89
C THR A 263 24.44 -2.82 -12.22
N THR A 264 23.58 -3.83 -12.23
CA THR A 264 22.79 -4.21 -13.42
C THR A 264 21.44 -3.50 -13.49
N CYS A 265 21.12 -2.66 -12.51
CA CYS A 265 19.84 -1.97 -12.41
C CYS A 265 20.03 -0.46 -12.14
N PRO A 266 20.65 0.31 -13.06
CA PRO A 266 21.02 1.70 -12.81
C PRO A 266 19.84 2.63 -12.49
N GLY A 267 18.64 2.30 -12.96
CA GLY A 267 17.41 3.08 -12.70
C GLY A 267 16.81 2.87 -11.30
N TYR A 268 17.43 2.07 -10.42
CA TYR A 268 16.86 1.70 -9.11
C TYR A 268 16.54 2.90 -8.20
N ASN A 269 17.25 4.02 -8.38
CA ASN A 269 17.06 5.24 -7.59
C ASN A 269 16.33 6.35 -8.35
N THR A 270 16.09 6.19 -9.65
CA THR A 270 15.31 7.16 -10.43
C THR A 270 13.87 7.18 -9.92
N TRP A 271 13.23 8.35 -9.94
CA TRP A 271 11.79 8.45 -9.74
C TRP A 271 11.11 7.48 -10.73
N ARG A 272 10.39 6.48 -10.25
CA ARG A 272 9.53 6.43 -9.07
C ARG A 272 10.01 5.59 -7.87
N TYR A 273 11.21 5.02 -7.94
CA TYR A 273 11.74 4.05 -6.95
C TYR A 273 12.66 4.68 -5.91
N GLY A 274 13.22 5.84 -6.23
CA GLY A 274 13.87 6.76 -5.32
C GLY A 274 13.69 8.19 -5.82
N PHE A 275 14.46 9.13 -5.28
CA PHE A 275 14.29 10.56 -5.58
C PHE A 275 15.25 11.12 -6.65
N TYR A 276 16.06 10.28 -7.31
CA TYR A 276 16.89 10.78 -8.42
C TYR A 276 16.01 11.21 -9.60
N GLN A 277 16.21 12.43 -10.10
CA GLN A 277 15.37 13.05 -11.13
C GLN A 277 13.87 13.09 -10.75
N PHE A 278 13.55 13.23 -9.46
CA PHE A 278 12.19 13.58 -9.05
C PHE A 278 11.89 15.01 -9.54
N PRO A 279 10.82 15.23 -10.32
CA PRO A 279 10.54 16.55 -10.89
C PRO A 279 10.00 17.58 -9.88
N GLY A 280 9.71 17.15 -8.64
CA GLY A 280 8.95 17.95 -7.68
C GLY A 280 7.44 17.78 -7.86
N THR A 281 6.69 18.46 -7.02
CA THR A 281 5.25 18.73 -7.19
C THR A 281 5.06 20.19 -7.60
N LEU A 282 3.85 20.60 -7.97
CA LEU A 282 3.56 22.02 -8.24
C LEU A 282 3.86 22.92 -7.03
N ASP A 283 3.71 22.40 -5.81
CA ASP A 283 3.89 23.16 -4.57
C ASP A 283 5.28 23.02 -3.93
N SER A 284 6.05 21.99 -4.26
CA SER A 284 7.31 21.72 -3.56
C SER A 284 8.32 20.93 -4.38
N ASN A 285 9.59 21.31 -4.24
CA ASN A 285 10.74 20.54 -4.73
C ASN A 285 11.82 20.51 -3.66
N MET A 286 11.61 19.67 -2.64
CA MET A 286 12.50 19.57 -1.49
C MET A 286 13.54 18.46 -1.65
N GLU A 287 14.59 18.52 -0.84
CA GLU A 287 15.52 17.39 -0.68
C GLU A 287 14.82 16.16 -0.08
N PRO A 288 15.29 14.92 -0.40
CA PRO A 288 14.65 13.69 0.06
C PRO A 288 14.50 13.57 1.58
N GLU A 289 15.44 14.13 2.35
CA GLU A 289 15.39 14.15 3.81
C GLU A 289 14.21 14.99 4.34
N ASN A 290 13.88 16.12 3.68
CA ASN A 290 12.72 16.93 4.03
C ASN A 290 11.39 16.24 3.66
N TYR A 291 11.37 15.51 2.54
CA TYR A 291 10.21 14.65 2.22
C TYR A 291 10.05 13.50 3.20
N PHE A 292 11.15 12.86 3.62
CA PHE A 292 11.12 11.89 4.71
C PHE A 292 10.57 12.54 5.98
N ALA A 293 10.98 13.78 6.25
CA ALA A 293 10.54 14.48 7.44
C ALA A 293 9.07 14.83 7.46
N ARG A 294 8.51 15.14 6.30
CA ARG A 294 7.06 15.24 6.12
C ARG A 294 6.41 13.87 6.33
N TYR A 295 6.90 12.82 5.65
CA TYR A 295 6.32 11.49 5.67
C TYR A 295 6.18 10.93 7.09
N VAL A 296 7.23 10.97 7.90
CA VAL A 296 7.19 10.37 9.25
C VAL A 296 6.40 11.20 10.27
N ASN A 297 6.08 12.47 9.95
CA ASN A 297 5.21 13.32 10.75
C ASN A 297 3.72 13.23 10.38
N ARG A 298 3.40 12.57 9.26
CA ARG A 298 2.02 12.35 8.79
C ARG A 298 1.41 11.12 9.44
N ASP A 299 0.09 11.12 9.53
CA ASP A 299 -0.62 9.90 9.90
C ASP A 299 -0.70 8.94 8.72
N ILE A 300 0.20 7.97 8.72
CA ILE A 300 0.31 6.96 7.66
C ILE A 300 0.15 5.58 8.28
N VAL A 301 -0.81 4.80 7.77
CA VAL A 301 -0.98 3.39 8.08
C VAL A 301 -0.57 2.57 6.88
N ASN A 302 0.58 1.89 6.98
CA ASN A 302 0.98 0.87 6.01
C ASN A 302 0.20 -0.40 6.34
N ILE A 303 -0.63 -0.89 5.42
CA ILE A 303 -1.38 -2.13 5.60
C ILE A 303 -0.88 -3.21 4.64
N VAL A 304 -0.60 -4.39 5.19
CA VAL A 304 0.08 -5.47 4.46
C VAL A 304 -0.69 -6.78 4.59
N GLY A 305 -0.96 -7.46 3.47
CA GLY A 305 -1.38 -8.85 3.46
C GLY A 305 -0.19 -9.79 3.70
N LEU A 306 -0.22 -10.60 4.77
CA LEU A 306 0.89 -11.52 5.09
C LEU A 306 1.03 -12.68 4.09
N GLU A 307 0.00 -12.95 3.29
CA GLU A 307 0.01 -13.93 2.21
C GLU A 307 0.23 -13.28 0.83
N ASP A 308 0.59 -11.99 0.75
CA ASP A 308 0.94 -11.32 -0.51
C ASP A 308 2.37 -11.71 -0.96
N VAL A 309 2.50 -12.97 -1.36
CA VAL A 309 3.77 -13.67 -1.64
C VAL A 309 3.91 -14.14 -3.08
N ASP A 310 2.95 -13.80 -3.95
CA ASP A 310 3.05 -14.11 -5.37
C ASP A 310 4.24 -13.37 -6.00
N VAL A 311 5.13 -14.13 -6.63
CA VAL A 311 6.37 -13.64 -7.25
C VAL A 311 6.19 -13.21 -8.70
N ASN A 312 5.05 -13.54 -9.31
CA ASN A 312 4.79 -13.29 -10.73
C ASN A 312 3.93 -12.04 -10.97
N ASN A 313 3.57 -11.31 -9.91
CA ASN A 313 2.57 -10.26 -9.97
C ASN A 313 3.04 -8.94 -9.34
N GLY A 314 2.41 -7.84 -9.73
CA GLY A 314 2.86 -6.49 -9.41
C GLY A 314 4.09 -6.08 -10.21
N ASP A 315 4.73 -5.00 -9.80
CA ASP A 315 5.99 -4.57 -10.40
C ASP A 315 7.09 -5.61 -10.10
N GLN A 316 7.65 -6.22 -11.14
CA GLN A 316 8.76 -7.17 -11.06
C GLN A 316 10.01 -6.65 -11.78
N SER A 317 10.08 -5.34 -12.03
CA SER A 317 11.30 -4.71 -12.53
C SER A 317 12.43 -4.87 -11.52
N CYS A 318 13.69 -4.88 -12.00
CA CYS A 318 14.85 -4.97 -11.11
C CYS A 318 14.84 -3.86 -10.04
N MET A 319 14.31 -2.67 -10.37
CA MET A 319 14.23 -1.53 -9.47
C MET A 319 13.33 -1.84 -8.27
N ALA A 320 12.21 -2.51 -8.50
CA ALA A 320 11.26 -2.90 -7.47
C ALA A 320 11.73 -4.14 -6.70
N VAL A 321 12.32 -5.13 -7.39
CA VAL A 321 12.88 -6.34 -6.75
C VAL A 321 14.00 -5.98 -5.78
N LEU A 322 14.83 -4.97 -6.07
CA LEU A 322 15.84 -4.47 -5.14
C LEU A 322 15.26 -3.99 -3.79
N GLN A 323 13.96 -3.70 -3.70
CA GLN A 323 13.29 -3.21 -2.48
C GLN A 323 12.88 -4.30 -1.49
N GLY A 324 13.19 -5.57 -1.76
CA GLY A 324 12.90 -6.67 -0.82
C GLY A 324 12.66 -8.04 -1.48
N GLY A 325 13.08 -8.24 -2.73
CA GLY A 325 12.82 -9.44 -3.50
C GLY A 325 11.49 -9.40 -4.27
N HIS A 326 11.11 -10.55 -4.82
CA HIS A 326 9.93 -10.67 -5.69
C HIS A 326 8.58 -10.53 -4.96
N GLN A 327 8.52 -10.92 -3.69
CA GLN A 327 7.28 -10.92 -2.90
C GLN A 327 6.91 -9.50 -2.45
N ARG A 328 5.70 -9.01 -2.76
CA ARG A 328 5.23 -7.68 -2.30
C ARG A 328 5.28 -7.54 -0.79
N ARG A 329 4.88 -8.58 -0.04
CA ARG A 329 4.99 -8.59 1.43
C ARG A 329 6.40 -8.24 1.91
N GLN A 330 7.43 -8.87 1.35
CA GLN A 330 8.82 -8.65 1.78
C GLN A 330 9.27 -7.21 1.52
N ARG A 331 8.84 -6.63 0.38
CA ARG A 331 9.11 -5.23 0.05
C ARG A 331 8.46 -4.26 1.02
N ASN A 332 7.21 -4.52 1.42
CA ASN A 332 6.48 -3.69 2.38
C ASN A 332 7.04 -3.79 3.81
N LEU A 333 7.38 -4.99 4.27
CA LEU A 333 8.00 -5.18 5.58
C LEU A 333 9.43 -4.60 5.62
N SER A 334 10.17 -4.66 4.50
CA SER A 334 11.48 -4.01 4.36
C SER A 334 11.35 -2.48 4.35
N TRP A 335 10.31 -1.93 3.72
CA TRP A 335 9.99 -0.50 3.76
C TRP A 335 9.73 -0.01 5.19
N TRP A 336 8.93 -0.76 5.96
CA TRP A 336 8.71 -0.44 7.38
C TRP A 336 10.01 -0.40 8.18
N LYS A 337 10.87 -1.42 8.01
CA LYS A 337 12.18 -1.47 8.65
C LYS A 337 13.06 -0.29 8.25
N TYR A 338 13.12 0.03 6.96
CA TYR A 338 13.87 1.15 6.40
C TYR A 338 13.48 2.49 7.04
N VAL A 339 12.18 2.79 7.11
CA VAL A 339 11.68 4.04 7.70
C VAL A 339 12.04 4.13 9.19
N ASN A 340 11.86 3.05 9.95
CA ASN A 340 12.17 3.03 11.38
C ASN A 340 13.67 3.15 11.68
N LEU A 341 14.53 2.57 10.83
CA LEU A 341 15.99 2.67 10.98
C LEU A 341 16.52 4.05 10.62
N LEU A 342 16.02 4.67 9.54
CA LEU A 342 16.38 6.05 9.19
C LEU A 342 16.01 7.04 10.29
N ALA A 343 14.80 6.88 10.85
CA ALA A 343 14.32 7.76 11.91
C ALA A 343 14.98 7.51 13.27
N ARG A 344 15.69 6.38 13.47
CA ARG A 344 16.10 5.87 14.79
C ARG A 344 14.93 5.82 15.78
N SER A 345 13.84 5.20 15.35
CA SER A 345 12.60 5.09 16.14
C SER A 345 12.73 4.40 17.50
N GLY A 346 13.81 3.63 17.69
CA GLY A 346 14.06 2.79 18.86
C GLY A 346 13.35 1.43 18.82
N ASP A 347 12.48 1.17 17.84
CA ASP A 347 11.80 -0.13 17.71
C ASP A 347 12.82 -1.25 17.49
N ASN A 348 12.63 -2.40 18.17
CA ASN A 348 13.37 -3.61 17.86
C ASN A 348 12.82 -4.22 16.57
N LEU A 349 13.55 -4.07 15.48
CA LEU A 349 13.16 -4.52 14.14
C LEU A 349 13.70 -5.92 13.80
N ALA A 350 14.17 -6.68 14.79
CA ALA A 350 14.58 -8.07 14.57
C ALA A 350 13.42 -8.90 13.99
N GLY A 351 13.72 -9.72 12.98
CA GLY A 351 12.74 -10.51 12.25
C GLY A 351 12.04 -9.79 11.09
N PHE A 352 12.15 -8.45 10.98
CA PHE A 352 11.77 -7.77 9.74
C PHE A 352 12.84 -7.99 8.64
N PRO A 353 12.42 -8.24 7.38
CA PRO A 353 13.31 -8.50 6.27
C PRO A 353 14.12 -7.27 5.86
N GLY A 354 15.19 -7.53 5.10
CA GLY A 354 16.03 -6.52 4.48
C GLY A 354 17.28 -6.16 5.27
N ASN A 355 18.38 -5.97 4.55
CA ASN A 355 19.67 -5.55 5.09
C ASN A 355 19.87 -4.03 4.90
N PHE A 356 20.09 -3.34 6.01
CA PHE A 356 20.23 -1.88 6.08
C PHE A 356 21.36 -1.50 7.06
N SER A 357 22.52 -2.13 6.89
CA SER A 357 23.67 -1.98 7.81
C SER A 357 24.30 -0.58 7.80
N ASP A 358 24.09 0.20 6.75
CA ASP A 358 24.78 1.48 6.48
C ASP A 358 23.83 2.68 6.29
N LEU A 359 22.61 2.61 6.82
CA LEU A 359 21.67 3.74 6.73
C LEU A 359 22.13 4.98 7.51
N PRO A 360 21.97 6.19 6.93
CA PRO A 360 22.24 7.43 7.64
C PRO A 360 21.28 7.63 8.82
N ASP A 361 21.66 8.50 9.73
CA ASP A 361 20.85 8.90 10.87
C ASP A 361 20.10 10.20 10.58
N TRP A 362 18.78 10.10 10.39
CA TRP A 362 17.91 11.25 10.15
C TRP A 362 17.04 11.58 11.37
N SER A 363 17.38 11.04 12.55
CA SER A 363 16.61 11.26 13.78
C SER A 363 16.49 12.73 14.18
N HIS A 364 17.45 13.58 13.78
CA HIS A 364 17.43 15.01 14.06
C HIS A 364 16.23 15.75 13.46
N THR A 365 15.58 15.17 12.44
CA THR A 365 14.40 15.77 11.81
C THR A 365 13.10 15.56 12.61
N HIS A 366 13.08 14.60 13.57
CA HIS A 366 11.88 14.23 14.37
C HIS A 366 12.15 13.82 15.81
N ASN A 367 13.38 13.95 16.28
CA ASN A 367 13.85 13.45 17.57
C ASN A 367 13.50 11.96 17.79
N GLY A 368 13.68 11.13 16.77
CA GLY A 368 13.37 9.69 16.85
C GLY A 368 11.89 9.33 16.82
N LYS A 369 10.98 10.30 16.71
CA LYS A 369 9.53 10.03 16.78
C LYS A 369 8.92 9.95 15.39
N ILE A 370 8.29 8.81 15.08
CA ILE A 370 7.53 8.64 13.82
C ILE A 370 6.06 8.38 14.10
N LYS A 371 5.16 9.00 13.34
CA LYS A 371 3.70 8.75 13.41
C LYS A 371 3.24 7.61 12.51
N THR A 372 4.11 7.12 11.64
CA THR A 372 3.80 5.99 10.76
C THR A 372 3.47 4.74 11.56
N ARG A 373 2.53 3.96 11.05
CA ARG A 373 2.04 2.72 11.65
C ARG A 373 2.10 1.59 10.62
N LEU A 374 2.17 0.35 11.11
CA LEU A 374 2.09 -0.87 10.33
C LEU A 374 0.90 -1.71 10.83
N ALA A 375 0.09 -2.20 9.92
CA ALA A 375 -1.01 -3.12 10.19
C ALA A 375 -0.84 -4.34 9.27
N VAL A 376 -0.75 -5.56 9.83
CA VAL A 376 -0.48 -6.76 9.02
C VAL A 376 -1.62 -7.77 9.16
N VAL A 377 -2.34 -7.98 8.06
CA VAL A 377 -3.47 -8.90 7.99
C VAL A 377 -2.96 -10.30 7.65
N GLU A 378 -2.99 -11.21 8.64
CA GLU A 378 -2.39 -12.55 8.53
C GLU A 378 -2.95 -13.36 7.37
N ASN A 379 -4.27 -13.43 7.27
CA ASN A 379 -4.93 -14.31 6.31
C ASN A 379 -5.29 -13.53 5.04
N ALA A 380 -4.46 -12.62 4.54
CA ALA A 380 -4.76 -11.89 3.31
C ALA A 380 -3.61 -11.91 2.31
N SER A 381 -3.93 -12.26 1.06
CA SER A 381 -3.06 -12.08 -0.10
C SER A 381 -3.30 -10.69 -0.72
N HIS A 382 -2.94 -10.49 -1.99
CA HIS A 382 -3.15 -9.24 -2.72
C HIS A 382 -4.63 -8.95 -3.05
N ASN A 383 -5.46 -8.84 -2.02
CA ASN A 383 -6.91 -8.70 -2.11
C ASN A 383 -7.40 -7.56 -1.22
N ALA A 384 -7.72 -6.42 -1.85
CA ALA A 384 -8.21 -5.23 -1.17
C ALA A 384 -9.48 -5.49 -0.34
N GLU A 385 -10.43 -6.27 -0.86
CA GLU A 385 -11.67 -6.57 -0.16
C GLU A 385 -11.42 -7.35 1.13
N LYS A 386 -10.56 -8.38 1.08
CA LYS A 386 -10.18 -9.18 2.25
C LYS A 386 -9.42 -8.34 3.29
N ILE A 387 -8.55 -7.44 2.84
CA ILE A 387 -7.82 -6.53 3.72
C ILE A 387 -8.77 -5.56 4.42
N PHE A 388 -9.56 -4.79 3.67
CA PHE A 388 -10.37 -3.71 4.25
C PHE A 388 -11.67 -4.19 4.92
N SER A 389 -12.08 -5.44 4.70
CA SER A 389 -13.15 -6.08 5.48
C SER A 389 -12.68 -6.71 6.79
N SER A 390 -11.38 -6.99 6.94
CA SER A 390 -10.81 -7.54 8.19
C SER A 390 -10.93 -6.55 9.36
N SER A 391 -10.85 -7.02 10.61
CA SER A 391 -10.82 -6.13 11.79
C SER A 391 -9.67 -5.13 11.71
N ILE A 392 -8.49 -5.64 11.33
CA ILE A 392 -7.27 -4.85 11.17
C ILE A 392 -7.45 -3.76 10.11
N GLY A 393 -7.97 -4.10 8.94
CA GLY A 393 -8.24 -3.13 7.88
C GLY A 393 -9.30 -2.10 8.27
N ARG A 394 -10.39 -2.52 8.91
CA ARG A 394 -11.40 -1.58 9.43
C ARG A 394 -10.84 -0.67 10.51
N SER A 395 -9.95 -1.16 11.38
CA SER A 395 -9.28 -0.32 12.39
C SER A 395 -8.42 0.77 11.74
N ALA A 396 -7.71 0.45 10.64
CA ALA A 396 -6.93 1.42 9.88
C ALA A 396 -7.80 2.54 9.28
N LEU A 397 -9.03 2.20 8.86
CA LEU A 397 -9.97 3.13 8.25
C LEU A 397 -10.72 3.98 9.28
N PHE A 398 -11.18 3.40 10.38
CA PHE A 398 -12.20 4.02 11.24
C PHE A 398 -11.75 4.38 12.66
N ASN A 399 -10.64 3.83 13.16
CA ASN A 399 -10.18 4.15 14.51
C ASN A 399 -9.32 5.41 14.52
N ASP A 400 -9.64 6.37 15.39
CA ASP A 400 -8.90 7.63 15.44
C ASP A 400 -7.44 7.41 15.92
N ASP A 401 -7.22 6.66 17.00
CA ASP A 401 -5.86 6.47 17.57
C ASP A 401 -5.34 5.02 17.51
N ASN A 402 -6.15 4.05 17.91
CA ASN A 402 -5.72 2.67 18.10
C ASN A 402 -5.96 1.82 16.85
N VAL A 403 -5.05 1.90 15.89
CA VAL A 403 -5.01 0.97 14.75
C VAL A 403 -4.49 -0.39 15.24
N GLU A 404 -5.24 -1.46 14.95
CA GLU A 404 -4.83 -2.82 15.26
C GLU A 404 -3.53 -3.16 14.51
N ILE A 405 -2.55 -3.68 15.25
CA ILE A 405 -1.22 -3.95 14.69
C ILE A 405 -1.21 -5.18 13.77
N GLY A 406 -2.04 -6.18 14.07
CA GLY A 406 -1.96 -7.49 13.41
C GLY A 406 -0.64 -8.21 13.65
N TRP A 407 -0.19 -9.01 12.68
CA TRP A 407 1.01 -9.82 12.80
C TRP A 407 2.29 -9.00 13.08
N ARG A 408 3.19 -9.58 13.88
CA ARG A 408 4.54 -9.10 14.14
C ARG A 408 5.52 -10.26 14.23
N PRO A 409 6.81 -10.07 13.88
CA PRO A 409 7.85 -11.02 14.24
C PRO A 409 7.92 -11.20 15.77
N ALA A 410 8.22 -12.42 16.24
CA ALA A 410 8.26 -12.72 17.67
C ALA A 410 9.26 -11.85 18.47
N ALA A 411 10.34 -11.41 17.83
CA ALA A 411 11.35 -10.55 18.45
C ALA A 411 11.01 -9.06 18.43
N TRP A 412 9.90 -8.65 17.80
CA TRP A 412 9.56 -7.23 17.70
C TRP A 412 9.11 -6.67 19.05
N ILE A 413 9.69 -5.55 19.43
CA ILE A 413 9.35 -4.78 20.63
C ILE A 413 9.28 -3.32 20.21
N ARG A 414 8.15 -2.65 20.51
CA ARG A 414 8.00 -1.21 20.29
C ARG A 414 8.84 -0.44 21.30
N ALA A 415 9.53 0.62 20.88
CA ALA A 415 10.20 1.51 21.82
C ALA A 415 9.21 2.16 22.79
N GLU A 416 9.61 2.31 24.06
CA GLU A 416 8.88 3.13 25.01
C GLU A 416 8.92 4.59 24.54
N ARG A 417 7.76 5.09 24.13
CA ARG A 417 7.59 6.52 23.86
C ARG A 417 7.08 7.12 25.15
N SER A 418 7.86 7.99 25.79
CA SER A 418 7.41 8.74 26.96
C SER A 418 6.05 9.38 26.62
N ALA A 419 5.00 8.92 27.28
CA ALA A 419 3.67 9.49 27.13
C ALA A 419 3.77 10.97 27.49
N ALA A 420 3.38 11.85 26.57
CA ALA A 420 3.00 13.18 26.98
C ALA A 420 1.79 13.00 27.92
N ASN A 421 1.94 13.46 29.18
CA ASN A 421 0.98 13.33 30.27
C ASN A 421 -0.49 13.33 29.82
N GLY A 422 -1.22 12.26 30.17
CA GLY A 422 -2.67 12.22 30.03
C GLY A 422 -3.26 10.82 30.20
N SER A 423 -3.74 10.53 31.41
CA SER A 423 -4.59 9.40 31.80
C SER A 423 -3.91 8.05 32.04
N SER A 424 -3.81 7.72 33.32
CA SER A 424 -3.56 6.38 33.86
C SER A 424 -4.67 5.41 33.47
N SER A 425 -4.37 4.46 32.58
CA SER A 425 -5.20 3.28 32.35
C SER A 425 -4.73 2.14 33.25
N ALA A 426 -5.46 1.90 34.33
CA ALA A 426 -5.30 0.72 35.18
C ALA A 426 -5.55 -0.55 34.35
N THR A 427 -4.54 -1.42 34.32
CA THR A 427 -4.61 -2.76 33.73
C THR A 427 -5.60 -3.60 34.53
N THR A 428 -6.76 -3.90 33.95
CA THR A 428 -7.66 -4.93 34.49
C THR A 428 -7.38 -6.23 33.77
N THR A 429 -6.56 -7.08 34.38
CA THR A 429 -6.37 -8.47 33.99
C THR A 429 -7.57 -9.30 34.47
N THR A 430 -8.45 -9.63 33.56
CA THR A 430 -9.46 -10.68 33.74
C THR A 430 -8.79 -12.04 33.68
N SER A 431 -8.76 -12.74 34.83
CA SER A 431 -8.59 -14.20 34.86
C SER A 431 -9.82 -14.81 35.51
N SER A 432 -10.43 -15.74 34.80
CA SER A 432 -11.66 -16.42 35.17
C SER A 432 -11.39 -17.74 35.88
N ALA A 433 -12.25 -17.99 36.87
CA ALA A 433 -12.65 -19.27 37.46
C ALA A 433 -11.75 -19.87 38.56
N ARG A 434 -12.30 -19.98 39.78
CA ARG A 434 -13.22 -21.08 40.17
C ARG A 434 -13.87 -20.80 41.53
N HIS A 435 -15.19 -20.91 41.56
CA HIS A 435 -16.00 -21.00 42.77
C HIS A 435 -15.68 -22.30 43.54
N SER A 436 -15.49 -22.18 44.85
CA SER A 436 -15.90 -23.23 45.80
C SER A 436 -16.52 -22.55 47.01
N SER A 437 -17.76 -22.96 47.26
CA SER A 437 -18.66 -22.54 48.32
C SER A 437 -18.44 -23.38 49.57
N ALA A 438 -18.37 -22.78 50.76
CA ALA A 438 -18.91 -23.37 51.99
C ALA A 438 -19.05 -22.33 53.13
N SER A 439 -20.30 -22.12 53.52
CA SER A 439 -20.89 -21.64 54.78
C SER A 439 -20.20 -22.27 56.02
N SER A 440 -20.05 -21.67 57.21
CA SER A 440 -21.03 -21.17 58.22
C SER A 440 -20.23 -20.75 59.51
N PRO A 441 -20.82 -20.58 60.72
CA PRO A 441 -21.56 -19.44 61.27
C PRO A 441 -20.88 -18.79 62.51
N LEU A 442 -21.65 -17.93 63.20
CA LEU A 442 -21.35 -17.09 64.37
C LEU A 442 -20.77 -17.78 65.64
N SER A 443 -20.06 -16.93 66.39
CA SER A 443 -20.04 -16.74 67.87
C SER A 443 -18.98 -17.40 68.77
N ALA A 444 -18.42 -16.51 69.61
CA ALA A 444 -17.97 -16.66 71.00
C ALA A 444 -16.53 -17.15 71.33
N ARG A 445 -15.74 -16.18 71.81
CA ARG A 445 -15.06 -16.11 73.13
C ARG A 445 -13.85 -17.03 73.44
N THR A 446 -12.77 -16.33 73.82
CA THR A 446 -11.69 -16.67 74.80
C THR A 446 -10.59 -17.69 74.50
N SER A 447 -9.37 -17.14 74.62
CA SER A 447 -8.15 -17.65 75.29
C SER A 447 -7.24 -18.70 74.63
N THR A 448 -5.95 -18.29 74.65
CA THR A 448 -4.70 -19.05 74.85
C THR A 448 -4.12 -19.93 73.74
N ALA A 449 -3.00 -19.40 73.19
CA ALA A 449 -1.65 -19.98 73.13
C ALA A 449 -1.40 -21.40 72.56
N ALA A 450 -0.40 -21.43 71.66
CA ALA A 450 0.70 -22.39 71.55
C ALA A 450 0.94 -22.99 70.13
N LYS A 451 2.17 -22.74 69.69
CA LYS A 451 2.99 -23.34 68.62
C LYS A 451 2.87 -24.87 68.54
N SER A 452 2.94 -25.47 67.35
CA SER A 452 4.17 -25.97 66.69
C SER A 452 3.91 -27.10 65.66
N SER A 453 4.84 -27.22 64.69
CA SER A 453 5.33 -28.46 64.02
C SER A 453 4.32 -29.29 63.20
N SER A 454 4.39 -29.36 61.87
CA SER A 454 5.40 -29.93 60.97
C SER A 454 5.11 -31.38 60.54
N THR A 455 5.44 -31.63 59.26
CA THR A 455 5.90 -32.88 58.63
C THR A 455 4.93 -34.03 58.30
N HIS A 456 4.80 -34.23 56.99
CA HIS A 456 5.22 -35.42 56.22
C HIS A 456 4.22 -36.43 55.62
N SER A 457 4.64 -36.84 54.42
CA SER A 457 4.38 -38.08 53.66
C SER A 457 3.03 -38.19 52.95
N ALA A 458 3.01 -38.09 51.62
CA ALA A 458 3.45 -39.07 50.61
C ALA A 458 2.52 -40.28 50.53
N HIS A 459 1.81 -40.43 49.40
CA HIS A 459 1.60 -41.73 48.78
C HIS A 459 1.34 -41.59 47.28
N ARG A 460 1.74 -42.66 46.60
CA ARG A 460 2.02 -42.89 45.19
C ARG A 460 0.92 -43.81 44.63
N ILE A 461 0.94 -44.02 43.31
CA ILE A 461 0.30 -45.15 42.56
C ILE A 461 -1.18 -44.84 42.17
N HIS A 462 -1.69 -44.99 40.95
CA HIS A 462 -1.56 -46.08 39.97
C HIS A 462 -1.75 -45.62 38.50
N SER A 463 -1.43 -46.57 37.60
CA SER A 463 -1.41 -46.57 36.14
C SER A 463 -2.64 -47.24 35.51
N SER A 464 -3.02 -46.84 34.28
CA SER A 464 -3.59 -47.70 33.19
C SER A 464 -3.85 -46.80 31.96
N HIS A 465 -3.17 -46.89 30.82
CA HIS A 465 -3.25 -47.85 29.69
C HIS A 465 -4.53 -47.85 28.82
N HIS A 466 -4.29 -47.95 27.50
CA HIS A 466 -5.17 -48.03 26.31
C HIS A 466 -5.58 -46.68 25.69
N GLY A 467 -5.56 -46.47 24.36
CA GLY A 467 -5.37 -47.33 23.19
C GLY A 467 -5.76 -46.53 21.92
N HIS A 468 -5.10 -46.80 20.80
CA HIS A 468 -5.17 -46.11 19.50
C HIS A 468 -6.56 -45.91 18.85
N ALA A 469 -6.68 -44.88 18.00
CA ALA A 469 -7.13 -45.02 16.60
C ALA A 469 -6.82 -43.75 15.76
N THR A 470 -6.13 -43.96 14.64
CA THR A 470 -5.84 -43.01 13.55
C THR A 470 -6.90 -43.15 12.44
N HIS A 471 -7.33 -42.04 11.83
CA HIS A 471 -8.05 -42.05 10.55
C HIS A 471 -7.49 -40.99 9.59
N THR A 472 -6.99 -41.46 8.46
CA THR A 472 -6.65 -40.72 7.24
C THR A 472 -7.86 -40.66 6.30
N SER A 473 -8.05 -39.54 5.58
CA SER A 473 -8.88 -39.54 4.36
C SER A 473 -8.33 -38.64 3.25
N SER A 474 -8.38 -39.20 2.05
CA SER A 474 -7.81 -38.83 0.77
C SER A 474 -8.52 -37.68 0.02
N HIS A 475 -7.75 -37.01 -0.83
CA HIS A 475 -8.15 -36.12 -1.93
C HIS A 475 -9.06 -36.79 -2.99
N ARG A 476 -9.88 -35.97 -3.65
CA ARG A 476 -10.34 -36.16 -5.04
C ARG A 476 -10.41 -34.82 -5.78
N HIS A 477 -9.84 -34.81 -6.98
CA HIS A 477 -9.96 -33.81 -8.04
C HIS A 477 -11.30 -33.93 -8.76
N THR A 478 -11.85 -32.80 -9.22
CA THR A 478 -12.78 -32.76 -10.36
C THR A 478 -12.54 -31.52 -11.21
N THR A 479 -12.26 -31.76 -12.49
CA THR A 479 -12.16 -30.83 -13.61
C THR A 479 -13.57 -30.55 -14.16
N VAL A 480 -13.89 -29.30 -14.54
CA VAL A 480 -15.04 -29.02 -15.43
C VAL A 480 -14.64 -27.98 -16.49
N MET A 481 -15.00 -28.32 -17.72
CA MET A 481 -14.79 -27.66 -19.00
C MET A 481 -15.61 -26.37 -19.18
N SER A 482 -15.05 -25.50 -20.02
CA SER A 482 -15.62 -24.31 -20.62
C SER A 482 -16.77 -24.59 -21.60
N LEU A 483 -17.73 -23.66 -21.63
CA LEU A 483 -18.43 -23.16 -22.82
C LEU A 483 -18.57 -21.65 -22.69
#